data_AF-A0A535K925-F1
#
_entry.id   AF-A0A535K925-F1
#
_cell.length_a   1.000
_cell.length_b   1.000
_cell.length_c   1.000
_cell.angle_alpha   90.00
_cell.angle_beta   90.00
_cell.angle_gamma   90.00
#
_symmetry.space_group_name_H-M   'P 1'
#
loop_
_entity.id
_entity.type
_entity.pdbx_description
1 polymer ?
#
loop_
_entity_poly.entity_id
_entity_poly.type
_entity_poly.pdbx_seq_one_letter_code
_entity_poly.pdbx_strand_id
1 'polypeptide(L)'
;MIDRWREVYEREYPRLLRALLAIGRDPAAAEDAAQEAFVKAHRAGLDNIQKLPAWLFVVGADAASDRADLLAALGELPERQRAIVVARYLYGLSYDEIGEQFDIKSGTVGATLHQAIERLRQIHLAGRLARGAMR
;
A
#
# COMPACT_ATOMS: atom_id res chain seq x y z
N MET A 1 22.61 -7.83 20.41
CA MET A 1 22.37 -6.82 19.35
C MET A 1 21.47 -7.48 18.33
N ILE A 2 20.15 -7.37 18.52
CA ILE A 2 19.20 -7.91 17.54
C ILE A 2 19.40 -7.09 16.27
N ASP A 3 19.50 -7.79 15.14
CA ASP A 3 19.65 -7.16 13.83
C ASP A 3 18.43 -6.27 13.58
N ARG A 4 18.62 -4.94 13.47
CA ARG A 4 17.55 -3.96 13.22
C ARG A 4 16.67 -4.37 12.03
N TRP A 5 17.23 -5.09 11.07
CA TRP A 5 16.50 -5.67 9.95
C TRP A 5 15.46 -6.70 10.37
N ARG A 6 15.79 -7.58 11.33
CA ARG A 6 14.89 -8.60 11.86
C ARG A 6 13.66 -7.97 12.50
N GLU A 7 13.85 -6.96 13.35
CA GLU A 7 12.74 -6.24 14.01
C GLU A 7 11.82 -5.58 12.99
N VAL A 8 12.39 -4.97 11.95
CA VAL A 8 11.63 -4.37 10.86
C VAL A 8 10.87 -5.44 10.06
N TYR A 9 11.52 -6.55 9.73
CA TYR A 9 10.89 -7.65 9.00
C TYR A 9 9.71 -8.24 9.77
N GLU A 10 9.92 -8.63 11.02
CA GLU A 10 8.89 -9.22 11.88
C GLU A 10 7.70 -8.26 12.07
N ARG A 11 7.97 -6.95 12.13
CA ARG A 11 6.93 -5.93 12.29
C ARG A 11 6.18 -5.65 11.00
N GLU A 12 6.87 -5.45 9.88
CA GLU A 12 6.27 -4.89 8.66
C GLU A 12 5.82 -5.97 7.68
N TYR A 13 6.44 -7.15 7.65
CA TYR A 13 6.07 -8.23 6.70
C TYR A 13 4.60 -8.66 6.82
N PRO A 14 4.06 -9.01 8.01
CA PRO A 14 2.64 -9.38 8.13
C PRO A 14 1.69 -8.19 7.91
N ARG A 15 2.16 -6.94 8.06
CA ARG A 15 1.35 -5.74 7.72
C ARG A 15 1.28 -5.56 6.21
N LEU A 16 2.40 -5.69 5.52
CA LEU A 16 2.50 -5.62 4.08
C LEU A 16 1.69 -6.74 3.40
N LEU A 17 1.85 -7.98 3.84
CA LEU A 17 1.12 -9.12 3.31
C LEU A 17 -0.40 -8.91 3.41
N ARG A 18 -0.89 -8.46 4.59
CA ARG A 18 -2.33 -8.14 4.77
C ARG A 18 -2.78 -6.99 3.87
N ALA A 19 -1.96 -5.96 3.67
CA ALA A 19 -2.30 -4.85 2.79
C ALA A 19 -2.38 -5.29 1.32
N LEU A 20 -1.47 -6.14 0.86
CA LEU A 20 -1.45 -6.68 -0.50
C LEU A 20 -2.66 -7.61 -0.75
N LEU A 21 -3.02 -8.45 0.23
CA LEU A 21 -4.26 -9.22 0.21
C LEU A 21 -5.52 -8.34 0.21
N ALA A 22 -5.49 -7.22 0.94
CA ALA A 22 -6.61 -6.28 1.02
C ALA A 22 -6.90 -5.60 -0.31
N ILE A 23 -5.88 -5.30 -1.13
CA ILE A 23 -6.06 -4.75 -2.48
C ILE A 23 -6.37 -5.83 -3.54
N GLY A 24 -6.58 -7.07 -3.11
CA GLY A 24 -7.11 -8.15 -3.93
C GLY A 24 -6.06 -9.12 -4.48
N ARG A 25 -4.78 -9.04 -4.10
CA ARG A 25 -3.79 -10.07 -4.50
C ARG A 25 -4.20 -11.44 -3.97
N ASP A 26 -3.97 -12.49 -4.76
CA ASP A 26 -4.03 -13.85 -4.22
C ASP A 26 -2.85 -14.09 -3.24
N PRO A 27 -2.93 -15.12 -2.38
CA PRO A 27 -1.92 -15.35 -1.34
C PRO A 27 -0.49 -15.49 -1.87
N ALA A 28 -0.30 -16.22 -2.97
CA ALA A 28 1.04 -16.44 -3.53
C ALA A 28 1.61 -15.13 -4.10
N ALA A 29 0.81 -14.39 -4.90
CA ALA A 29 1.26 -13.12 -5.45
C ALA A 29 1.51 -12.04 -4.38
N ALA A 30 0.74 -12.06 -3.28
CA ALA A 30 0.96 -11.14 -2.16
C ALA A 30 2.28 -11.45 -1.42
N GLU A 31 2.61 -12.73 -1.26
CA GLU A 31 3.84 -13.17 -0.63
C GLU A 31 5.06 -12.83 -1.48
N ASP A 32 5.04 -13.17 -2.77
CA ASP A 32 6.12 -12.85 -3.72
C ASP A 32 6.40 -11.35 -3.76
N ALA A 33 5.33 -10.54 -3.85
CA ALA A 33 5.42 -9.08 -3.85
C ALA A 33 5.97 -8.53 -2.53
N ALA A 34 5.57 -9.09 -1.39
CA ALA A 34 6.10 -8.68 -0.08
C ALA A 34 7.59 -9.02 0.02
N GLN A 35 7.98 -10.23 -0.36
CA GLN A 35 9.39 -10.65 -0.38
C GLN A 35 10.21 -9.76 -1.29
N GLU A 36 9.74 -9.46 -2.51
CA GLU A 36 10.44 -8.59 -3.44
C GLU A 36 10.61 -7.17 -2.88
N ALA A 37 9.59 -6.61 -2.25
CA ALA A 37 9.67 -5.30 -1.61
C ALA A 37 10.73 -5.28 -0.50
N PHE A 38 10.78 -6.33 0.33
CA PHE A 38 11.79 -6.45 1.38
C PHE A 38 13.21 -6.65 0.83
N VAL A 39 13.39 -7.41 -0.25
CA VAL A 39 14.68 -7.55 -0.93
C VAL A 39 15.16 -6.21 -1.49
N LYS A 40 14.26 -5.44 -2.12
CA LYS A 40 14.59 -4.11 -2.62
C LYS A 40 14.92 -3.14 -1.48
N ALA A 41 14.20 -3.22 -0.35
CA ALA A 41 14.50 -2.41 0.82
C ALA A 41 15.87 -2.77 1.43
N HIS A 42 16.23 -4.05 1.48
CA HIS A 42 17.56 -4.50 1.91
C HIS A 42 18.68 -3.94 1.04
N ARG A 43 18.49 -3.94 -0.28
CA ARG A 43 19.46 -3.36 -1.23
C ARG A 43 19.58 -1.84 -1.13
N ALA A 44 18.46 -1.15 -0.92
CA ALA A 44 18.46 0.31 -0.76
C ALA A 44 19.06 0.74 0.59
N GLY A 45 18.98 -0.11 1.62
CA GLY A 45 19.39 0.18 2.98
C GLY A 45 18.33 0.95 3.76
N LEU A 46 17.97 0.47 4.95
CA LEU A 46 16.85 1.02 5.75
C LEU A 46 17.00 2.52 6.04
N ASP A 47 18.23 3.00 6.23
CA ASP A 47 18.51 4.41 6.52
C ASP A 47 18.25 5.35 5.34
N ASN A 48 18.24 4.81 4.13
CA ASN A 48 17.98 5.57 2.91
C ASN A 48 16.49 5.59 2.53
N ILE A 49 15.65 4.86 3.27
CA ILE A 49 14.22 4.73 2.98
C ILE A 49 13.43 5.58 3.95
N GLN A 50 12.97 6.72 3.45
CA GLN A 50 12.00 7.53 4.19
C GLN A 50 10.66 6.81 4.23
N LYS A 51 10.04 6.79 5.41
CA LYS A 51 8.70 6.24 5.63
C LYS A 51 8.55 4.81 5.08
N LEU A 52 9.40 3.91 5.58
CA LEU A 52 9.49 2.51 5.14
C LEU A 52 8.15 1.77 4.87
N PRO A 53 7.10 1.86 5.72
CA PRO A 53 5.86 1.12 5.45
C PRO A 53 5.15 1.57 4.16
N ALA A 54 5.21 2.87 3.87
CA ALA A 54 4.69 3.48 2.65
C ALA A 54 5.47 2.97 1.42
N TRP A 55 6.79 3.02 1.51
CA TRP A 55 7.68 2.54 0.46
C TRP A 55 7.49 1.04 0.16
N LEU A 56 7.42 0.20 1.19
CA LEU A 56 7.20 -1.25 1.06
C LEU A 56 5.87 -1.56 0.36
N PHE A 57 4.81 -0.82 0.69
CA PHE A 57 3.50 -0.99 0.06
C PHE A 57 3.54 -0.65 -1.42
N VAL A 58 4.16 0.47 -1.81
CA VAL A 58 4.28 0.85 -3.23
C VAL A 58 5.04 -0.20 -4.00
N VAL A 59 6.20 -0.63 -3.48
CA VAL A 59 7.05 -1.61 -4.17
C VAL A 59 6.37 -2.97 -4.27
N GLY A 60 5.66 -3.40 -3.22
CA GLY A 60 4.88 -4.64 -3.26
C GLY A 60 3.66 -4.54 -4.18
N ALA A 61 3.00 -3.38 -4.24
CA ALA A 61 1.88 -3.18 -5.16
C ALA A 61 2.33 -3.18 -6.63
N ASP A 62 3.52 -2.63 -6.90
CA ASP A 62 4.18 -2.53 -8.22
C ASP A 62 4.74 -3.87 -8.72
N ALA A 63 5.21 -4.75 -7.81
CA ALA A 63 5.85 -6.03 -8.12
C ALA A 63 5.01 -7.03 -8.96
N ALA A 64 3.72 -6.76 -9.22
CA ALA A 64 2.88 -7.68 -9.98
C ALA A 64 1.78 -7.03 -10.85
N SER A 65 1.81 -5.73 -11.14
CA SER A 65 0.96 -5.08 -12.17
C SER A 65 1.60 -3.75 -12.55
N ASP A 66 1.58 -3.39 -13.83
CA ASP A 66 2.13 -2.13 -14.34
C ASP A 66 1.78 -0.97 -13.41
N ARG A 67 2.78 -0.18 -13.01
CA ARG A 67 2.62 1.10 -12.31
C ARG A 67 1.45 1.94 -12.84
N ALA A 68 1.14 1.81 -14.12
CA ALA A 68 -0.02 2.41 -14.78
C ALA A 68 -1.38 1.99 -14.19
N ASP A 69 -1.57 0.71 -13.84
CA ASP A 69 -2.81 0.19 -13.23
C ASP A 69 -3.02 0.75 -11.82
N LEU A 70 -1.94 0.88 -11.03
CA LEU A 70 -2.01 1.49 -9.70
C LEU A 70 -2.38 2.97 -9.79
N LEU A 71 -1.74 3.71 -10.70
CA LEU A 71 -2.04 5.12 -10.93
C LEU A 71 -3.47 5.32 -11.46
N ALA A 72 -3.94 4.44 -12.36
CA ALA A 72 -5.32 4.44 -12.83
C ALA A 72 -6.30 4.17 -11.68
N ALA A 73 -6.06 3.15 -10.86
CA ALA A 73 -6.90 2.82 -9.72
C ALA A 73 -6.94 3.93 -8.66
N LEU A 74 -5.83 4.62 -8.41
CA LEU A 74 -5.80 5.82 -7.56
C LEU A 74 -6.60 6.97 -8.21
N GLY A 75 -6.58 7.09 -9.54
CA GLY A 75 -7.41 8.04 -10.30
C GLY A 75 -8.91 7.85 -10.08
N GLU A 76 -9.36 6.60 -9.93
CA GLU A 76 -10.77 6.22 -9.69
C GLU A 76 -11.27 6.46 -8.25
N LEU A 77 -10.37 6.82 -7.33
CA LEU A 77 -10.76 7.24 -5.99
C LEU A 77 -11.30 8.68 -6.00
N PRO A 78 -12.33 8.98 -5.18
CA PRO A 78 -12.66 10.35 -4.83
C PRO A 78 -11.43 11.11 -4.37
N GLU A 79 -11.31 12.38 -4.75
CA GLU A 79 -10.11 13.19 -4.55
C GLU A 79 -9.61 13.16 -3.10
N ARG A 80 -10.53 13.31 -2.13
CA ARG A 80 -10.19 13.24 -0.69
C ARG A 80 -9.66 11.87 -0.27
N GLN A 81 -10.24 10.78 -0.79
CA GLN A 81 -9.76 9.42 -0.52
C GLN A 81 -8.38 9.20 -1.12
N ARG A 82 -8.18 9.61 -2.39
CA ARG A 82 -6.87 9.56 -3.05
C ARG A 82 -5.83 10.35 -2.26
N ALA A 83 -6.13 11.59 -1.89
CA ALA A 83 -5.20 12.46 -1.19
C ALA A 83 -4.82 11.89 0.19
N ILE A 84 -5.76 11.31 0.93
CA ILE A 84 -5.50 10.66 2.22
C ILE A 84 -4.70 9.35 2.05
N VAL A 85 -4.97 8.55 1.03
CA VAL A 85 -4.17 7.35 0.70
C VAL A 85 -2.74 7.75 0.34
N VAL A 86 -2.56 8.78 -0.49
CA VAL A 86 -1.26 9.33 -0.86
C VAL A 86 -0.52 9.88 0.37
N ALA A 87 -1.20 10.67 1.20
CA ALA A 87 -0.65 11.19 2.45
C ALA A 87 -0.18 10.06 3.39
N ARG A 88 -0.99 9.00 3.53
CA ARG A 88 -0.68 7.88 4.41
C ARG A 88 0.42 6.97 3.87
N TYR A 89 0.37 6.62 2.59
CA TYR A 89 1.16 5.54 1.99
C TYR A 89 2.23 6.01 1.01
N LEU A 90 2.27 7.28 0.62
CA LEU A 90 3.39 7.86 -0.14
C LEU A 90 4.21 8.82 0.72
N TYR A 91 3.54 9.68 1.48
CA TYR A 91 4.22 10.65 2.36
C TYR A 91 4.42 10.14 3.79
N GLY A 92 3.83 8.98 4.13
CA GLY A 92 4.02 8.33 5.42
C GLY A 92 3.53 9.15 6.62
N LEU A 93 2.53 10.00 6.42
CA LEU A 93 1.93 10.79 7.48
C LEU A 93 1.14 9.88 8.44
N SER A 94 1.11 10.25 9.71
CA SER A 94 0.29 9.67 10.76
C SER A 94 -1.17 10.08 10.61
N TYR A 95 -2.08 9.45 11.34
CA TYR A 95 -3.50 9.81 11.24
C TYR A 95 -3.77 11.22 11.79
N ASP A 96 -2.96 11.65 12.76
CA ASP A 96 -3.06 12.97 13.35
C ASP A 96 -2.49 14.03 12.39
N GLU A 97 -1.32 13.77 11.77
CA GLU A 97 -0.74 14.65 10.73
C GLU A 97 -1.66 14.81 9.52
N ILE A 98 -2.32 13.73 9.08
CA ILE A 98 -3.33 13.79 8.01
C ILE A 98 -4.56 14.53 8.49
N GLY A 99 -4.99 14.30 9.74
CA GLY A 99 -6.13 15.01 10.33
C GLY A 99 -5.93 16.52 10.32
N GLU A 100 -4.76 16.98 10.77
CA GLU A 100 -4.37 18.38 10.75
C GLU A 100 -4.31 18.94 9.32
N GLN A 101 -3.64 18.24 8.40
CA GLN A 101 -3.46 18.71 7.02
C GLN A 101 -4.78 18.87 6.26
N PHE A 102 -5.75 17.99 6.51
CA PHE A 102 -7.03 17.96 5.80
C PHE A 102 -8.20 18.53 6.62
N ASP A 103 -7.90 19.12 7.78
CA ASP A 103 -8.86 19.65 8.75
C ASP A 103 -9.99 18.66 9.08
N ILE A 104 -9.60 17.44 9.46
CA ILE A 104 -10.50 16.34 9.85
C ILE A 104 -10.00 15.60 11.09
N LYS A 105 -10.90 14.91 11.78
CA LYS A 105 -10.52 14.08 12.92
C LYS A 105 -9.69 12.87 12.47
N SER A 106 -8.69 12.49 13.26
CA SER A 106 -7.88 11.26 13.10
C SER A 106 -8.75 10.00 12.90
N GLY A 107 -9.89 9.89 13.59
CA GLY A 107 -10.86 8.80 13.38
C GLY A 107 -11.51 8.82 11.97
N THR A 108 -11.74 10.00 11.40
CA THR A 108 -12.26 10.17 10.03
C THR A 108 -11.21 9.78 9.00
N VAL A 109 -9.93 10.01 9.27
CA VAL A 109 -8.82 9.53 8.43
C VAL A 109 -8.87 8.01 8.32
N GLY A 110 -8.99 7.31 9.45
CA GLY A 110 -9.12 5.85 9.48
C GLY A 110 -10.31 5.31 8.69
N ALA A 111 -11.49 5.92 8.86
CA ALA A 111 -12.69 5.56 8.11
C ALA A 111 -12.52 5.80 6.60
N THR A 112 -11.89 6.92 6.22
CA THR A 112 -11.67 7.29 4.81
C THR A 112 -10.67 6.34 4.15
N LEU A 113 -9.61 5.95 4.87
CA LEU A 113 -8.65 4.95 4.41
C LEU A 113 -9.31 3.58 4.18
N HIS A 114 -10.17 3.15 5.11
CA HIS A 114 -10.93 1.91 4.93
C HIS A 114 -11.79 1.95 3.66
N GLN A 115 -12.55 3.02 3.46
CA GLN A 115 -13.38 3.19 2.25
C GLN A 115 -12.55 3.23 0.97
N ALA A 116 -11.41 3.92 0.98
CA ALA A 116 -10.52 4.01 -0.16
C ALA A 116 -9.94 2.65 -0.55
N ILE A 117 -9.47 1.87 0.44
CA ILE A 117 -8.91 0.53 0.21
C ILE A 117 -9.98 -0.41 -0.36
N GLU A 118 -11.20 -0.40 0.18
CA GLU A 118 -12.27 -1.25 -0.32
C GLU A 118 -12.65 -0.89 -1.76
N ARG A 119 -12.64 0.40 -2.11
CA ARG A 119 -12.88 0.84 -3.49
C ARG A 119 -11.75 0.38 -4.43
N LEU A 120 -10.49 0.54 -4.03
CA LEU A 120 -9.33 0.05 -4.81
C LEU A 120 -9.41 -1.47 -5.05
N ARG A 121 -9.84 -2.24 -4.03
CA ARG A 121 -10.05 -3.68 -4.15
C ARG A 121 -11.10 -4.01 -5.21
N GLN A 122 -12.23 -3.31 -5.22
CA GLN A 122 -13.27 -3.54 -6.22
C GLN A 122 -12.81 -3.19 -7.63
N ILE A 123 -12.09 -2.08 -7.81
CA ILE A 123 -11.52 -1.68 -9.10
C ILE A 123 -10.54 -2.74 -9.60
N HIS A 124 -9.61 -3.17 -8.74
CA HIS A 124 -8.63 -4.19 -9.10
C HIS A 124 -9.30 -5.54 -9.45
N LEU A 125 -10.29 -5.95 -8.67
CA LEU A 125 -11.08 -7.17 -8.93
C LEU A 125 -11.80 -7.08 -10.29
N ALA A 126 -12.48 -5.97 -10.57
CA ALA A 126 -13.14 -5.74 -11.85
C ALA A 126 -12.16 -5.78 -13.03
N GLY A 127 -10.97 -5.16 -12.88
CA GLY A 127 -9.92 -5.20 -13.89
C GLY A 127 -9.37 -6.61 -14.15
N ARG A 128 -9.23 -7.45 -13.12
CA ARG A 128 -8.84 -8.86 -13.28
C ARG A 128 -9.91 -9.69 -13.97
N LEU A 129 -11.18 -9.52 -13.59
CA LEU A 129 -12.30 -10.23 -14.20
C LEU A 129 -12.42 -9.87 -15.70
N ALA A 130 -12.29 -8.59 -16.05
CA ALA A 130 -12.31 -8.13 -17.43
C ALA A 130 -11.17 -8.75 -18.28
N ARG A 131 -9.95 -8.82 -17.72
CA ARG A 131 -8.79 -9.43 -18.40
C ARG A 131 -8.88 -10.96 -18.48
N GLY A 132 -9.46 -11.62 -17.48
CA GLY A 132 -9.67 -13.06 -17.46
C GLY A 132 -10.76 -13.52 -18.44
N ALA A 133 -11.77 -12.69 -18.68
CA ALA A 133 -12.85 -12.95 -19.63
C ALA A 133 -12.46 -12.68 -21.10
N MET A 134 -11.36 -11.97 -21.35
CA MET A 134 -10.81 -11.70 -22.69
C MET A 134 -9.80 -12.75 -23.16
N ARG A 135 -9.57 -13.81 -22.39
CA ARG A 135 -8.68 -14.94 -22.74
C ARG A 135 -9.46 -16.18 -23.12
#